data_AF-A0A924W7W1-F1
#
_entry.id   AF-A0A924W7W1-F1
#
_cell.length_a   1.000
_cell.length_b   1.000
_cell.length_c   1.000
_cell.angle_alpha   90.00
_cell.angle_beta   90.00
_cell.angle_gamma   90.00
#
_symmetry.space_group_name_H-M   'P 1'
#
loop_
_entity.id
_entity.type
_entity.pdbx_description
1 polymer ?
#
loop_
_entity_poly.entity_id
_entity_poly.type
_entity_poly.pdbx_seq_one_letter_code
_entity_poly.pdbx_strand_id
1 'polypeptide(L)' 'MLTGSGIPHAGQLRSEGVDIGIISKQLGHVSITTTARYLDHIAPLAVVEAMRKRA' A
#
# COMPACT_ATOMS: atom_id res chain seq x y z
N MET A 1 4.68 -21.00 -8.71
CA MET A 1 4.76 -21.02 -7.24
C MET A 1 4.80 -19.57 -6.77
N LEU A 2 3.72 -19.08 -6.16
CA LEU A 2 3.64 -17.71 -5.63
C LEU A 2 4.29 -17.69 -4.24
N THR A 3 5.61 -17.55 -4.19
CA THR A 3 6.35 -17.40 -2.94
C THR A 3 6.47 -15.91 -2.61
N GLY A 4 5.82 -15.44 -1.54
CA GLY A 4 6.16 -14.14 -0.97
C GLY A 4 5.06 -13.44 -0.18
N SER A 5 5.04 -13.68 1.13
CA SER A 5 4.72 -12.69 2.19
C SER A 5 3.80 -11.52 1.79
N GLY A 6 2.48 -11.70 1.96
CA GLY A 6 1.47 -10.70 1.55
C GLY A 6 1.48 -9.37 2.31
N ILE A 7 2.31 -9.21 3.36
CA ILE A 7 2.30 -8.06 4.27
C ILE A 7 3.33 -6.96 3.86
N PRO A 8 4.65 -7.25 3.70
CA PRO A 8 5.63 -6.25 3.28
C PRO A 8 5.46 -5.81 1.82
N HIS A 9 4.84 -6.64 0.98
CA HIS A 9 4.77 -6.37 -0.46
C HIS A 9 3.82 -5.22 -0.81
N ALA A 10 2.66 -5.09 -0.14
CA ALA A 10 1.68 -4.05 -0.46
C ALA A 10 2.18 -2.61 -0.15
N GLY A 11 2.91 -2.44 0.97
CA GLY A 11 3.53 -1.17 1.33
C GLY A 11 4.62 -0.74 0.34
N GLN A 12 5.44 -1.71 -0.10
CA GLN A 12 6.46 -1.49 -1.13
C GLN A 12 5.83 -1.08 -2.46
N LEU A 13 4.83 -1.82 -2.96
CA LEU A 13 4.11 -1.49 -4.19
C LEU A 13 3.54 -0.07 -4.14
N ARG A 14 3.00 0.34 -2.98
CA ARG A 14 2.51 1.71 -2.80
C ARG A 14 3.62 2.76 -2.89
N SER A 15 4.79 2.49 -2.31
CA SER A 15 5.96 3.38 -2.40
C SER A 15 6.55 3.48 -3.82
N GLU A 16 6.43 2.41 -4.60
CA GLU A 16 6.81 2.35 -6.02
C GLU A 16 5.80 3.08 -6.94
N GLY A 17 4.71 3.61 -6.37
CA GLY A 17 3.69 4.36 -7.11
C GLY A 17 2.66 3.47 -7.81
N VAL A 18 2.56 2.19 -7.45
CA VAL A 18 1.52 1.30 -7.99
C VAL A 18 0.14 1.82 -7.58
N ASP A 19 -0.80 1.73 -8.53
CA ASP A 19 -2.18 2.15 -8.34
C ASP A 19 -2.85 1.39 -7.18
N ILE A 20 -3.60 2.13 -6.36
CA ILE A 20 -4.25 1.57 -5.17
C ILE A 20 -5.33 0.53 -5.53
N GLY A 21 -5.96 0.64 -6.69
CA GLY A 21 -6.91 -0.33 -7.21
C GLY A 21 -6.25 -1.65 -7.61
N ILE A 22 -5.04 -1.62 -8.15
CA ILE A 22 -4.25 -2.83 -8.43
C ILE A 22 -3.87 -3.52 -7.12
N ILE A 23 -3.34 -2.76 -6.15
CA ILE A 23 -3.00 -3.28 -4.82
C ILE A 23 -4.25 -3.85 -4.13
N SER A 24 -5.40 -3.20 -4.26
CA SER A 24 -6.68 -3.67 -3.72
C SER A 24 -7.08 -5.03 -4.28
N LYS A 25 -6.96 -5.24 -5.60
CA LYS A 25 -7.23 -6.53 -6.26
C LYS A 25 -6.27 -7.62 -5.82
N GLN A 26 -4.98 -7.30 -5.68
CA GLN A 26 -3.97 -8.24 -5.18
C GLN A 26 -4.27 -8.70 -3.75
N LEU A 27 -4.71 -7.79 -2.88
CA LEU A 27 -5.09 -8.08 -1.50
C LEU A 27 -6.46 -8.77 -1.38
N GLY A 28 -7.25 -8.81 -2.46
CA GLY A 28 -8.62 -9.34 -2.42
C GLY A 28 -9.59 -8.46 -1.62
N HIS A 29 -9.30 -7.16 -1.50
CA HIS A 29 -10.18 -6.25 -0.77
C HIS A 29 -11.40 -5.86 -1.61
N VAL A 30 -12.58 -5.92 -0.99
CA VAL A 30 -13.86 -5.53 -1.63
C VAL A 30 -14.03 -4.01 -1.78
N SER A 31 -13.26 -3.22 -1.03
CA SER A 31 -13.33 -1.76 -1.05
C SER A 31 -11.94 -1.14 -1.07
N ILE A 32 -11.79 -0.10 -1.91
CA ILE A 32 -10.60 0.75 -1.95
C ILE A 32 -10.34 1.41 -0.59
N THR A 33 -11.40 1.75 0.16
CA THR A 33 -11.23 2.36 1.49
C THR A 33 -10.60 1.39 2.49
N THR A 34 -10.85 0.09 2.37
CA THR A 34 -10.19 -0.95 3.16
C THR A 34 -8.70 -1.00 2.82
N THR A 35 -8.35 -0.93 1.54
CA THR A 35 -6.95 -0.88 1.10
C THR A 35 -6.23 0.39 1.57
N ALA A 36 -6.89 1.55 1.50
CA ALA A 36 -6.31 2.81 1.99
C ALA A 36 -5.97 2.73 3.49
N ARG A 37 -6.95 2.32 4.32
CA ARG A 37 -6.75 2.16 5.76
C ARG A 37 -5.68 1.12 6.09
N TYR A 38 -5.63 0.03 5.33
CA TYR A 38 -4.60 -1.00 5.49
C TYR A 38 -3.21 -0.44 5.19
N LEU A 39 -3.03 0.28 4.07
CA LEU A 39 -1.78 0.92 3.69
C LEU A 39 -1.32 1.97 4.72
N ASP A 40 -2.25 2.77 5.25
CA ASP A 40 -1.98 3.75 6.31
C ASP A 40 -1.45 3.06 7.58
N HIS A 41 -1.96 1.87 7.90
CA HIS A 41 -1.56 1.11 9.08
C HIS A 41 -0.20 0.43 8.91
N ILE A 42 0.09 -0.15 7.75
CA ILE A 42 1.35 -0.88 7.52
C ILE A 42 2.53 0.01 7.11
N ALA A 43 2.27 1.24 6.65
CA ALA A 43 3.30 2.16 6.19
C ALA A 43 3.10 3.61 6.70
N PRO A 44 3.00 3.84 8.03
CA PRO A 44 2.75 5.17 8.58
C PRO A 44 3.86 6.19 8.24
N LEU A 45 5.10 5.72 8.09
CA LEU A 45 6.24 6.57 7.68
C LEU A 45 6.12 7.04 6.22
N ALA A 46 5.43 6.30 5.35
CA ALA A 46 5.25 6.72 3.96
C ALA A 46 4.44 8.03 3.85
N VAL A 47 3.51 8.27 4.77
CA VAL A 47 2.75 9.53 4.86
C VAL A 47 3.68 10.70 5.22
N VAL A 48 4.57 10.48 6.20
CA VAL A 48 5.54 11.50 6.64
C VAL A 48 6.49 11.86 5.50
N GLU A 49 7.03 10.86 4.81
CA GLU A 49 7.92 11.07 3.67
C GLU A 49 7.21 11.74 2.48
N ALA A 50 5.95 11.40 2.21
CA ALA A 50 5.16 12.08 1.19
C ALA A 50 4.93 13.56 1.51
N MET A 51 4.69 13.91 2.79
CA MET A 51 4.53 15.29 3.22
C MET A 51 5.86 16.06 3.21
N ARG A 52 6.97 15.42 3.57
CA ARG A 52 8.31 16.02 3.45
C ARG A 52 8.66 16.37 2.01
N LYS A 53 8.35 15.50 1.05
CA LYS A 53 8.61 15.75 -0.39
C LYS A 53 7.77 16.87 -1.00
N ARG A 54 6.72 17.33 -0.31
CA ARG A 54 5.86 18.44 -0.75
C ARG A 54 6.40 19.81 -0.33
N ALA A 55 7.19 19.86 0.75
CA ALA A 55 7.81 21.08 1.27
C ALA A 55 9.04 21.47 0.45
#